data_AF-A0A4Y2I774-F1
#
_entry.id   AF-A0A4Y2I774-F1
#
_cell.length_a   1.000
_cell.length_b   1.000
_cell.length_c   1.000
_cell.angle_alpha   90.00
_cell.angle_beta   90.00
_cell.angle_gamma   90.00
#
_symmetry.space_group_name_H-M   'P 1'
#
loop_
_entity.id
_entity.type
_entity.pdbx_description
1 polymer ?
#
loop_
_entity_poly.entity_id
_entity_poly.type
_entity_poly.pdbx_seq_one_letter_code
_entity_poly.pdbx_strand_id
1 'polypeptide(L)'
;MNQGISSIDLKKSYCLWYLNEESSTLAIFDKNVNIASKKRIIENFKRENLHTERKCIVQPNEVPLLLEKAIEDFISQKSLNLLKKLNIDISFLNISPDLWDRDDSHLKSQEIFQNLRVVNDTAERGVKLMQDFNGLLTVDEE
;
A
#
# COMPACT_ATOMS: atom_id res chain seq x y z
N MET A 1 -13.53 -9.46 29.58
CA MET A 1 -13.02 -8.16 29.09
C MET A 1 -12.16 -8.44 27.86
N ASN A 2 -12.77 -8.58 26.67
CA ASN A 2 -12.07 -8.77 25.38
C ASN A 2 -13.00 -8.29 24.24
N GLN A 3 -13.40 -7.02 24.28
CA GLN A 3 -14.24 -6.40 23.23
C GLN A 3 -13.42 -5.52 22.26
N GLY A 4 -12.10 -5.73 22.17
CA GLY A 4 -11.18 -4.82 21.49
C GLY A 4 -10.71 -5.23 20.10
N ILE A 5 -10.81 -6.51 19.73
CA ILE A 5 -10.40 -6.99 18.39
C ILE A 5 -11.57 -6.73 17.42
N SER A 6 -11.88 -5.44 17.30
CA SER A 6 -12.98 -4.90 16.51
C SER A 6 -12.75 -5.18 15.02
N SER A 7 -13.82 -5.17 14.23
CA SER A 7 -13.85 -5.33 12.77
C SER A 7 -12.74 -4.57 12.01
N ILE A 8 -12.18 -3.52 12.62
CA ILE A 8 -11.02 -2.75 12.18
C ILE A 8 -9.75 -3.62 12.02
N ASP A 9 -9.46 -4.53 12.95
CA ASP A 9 -8.28 -5.40 12.89
C ASP A 9 -8.40 -6.45 11.79
N LEU A 10 -9.61 -7.00 11.60
CA LEU A 10 -9.90 -7.90 10.47
C LEU A 10 -9.82 -7.15 9.14
N LYS A 11 -10.45 -5.97 9.02
CA LYS A 11 -10.42 -5.18 7.78
C LYS A 11 -8.99 -4.78 7.40
N LYS A 12 -8.16 -4.43 8.39
CA LYS A 12 -6.73 -4.14 8.19
C LYS A 12 -5.93 -5.38 7.79
N SER A 13 -6.20 -6.56 8.36
CA SER A 13 -5.46 -7.78 8.01
C SER A 13 -5.65 -8.19 6.55
N TYR A 14 -6.85 -7.99 5.97
CA TYR A 14 -7.09 -8.27 4.55
C TYR A 14 -6.45 -7.24 3.61
N CYS A 15 -6.37 -5.97 4.00
CA CYS A 15 -5.65 -4.95 3.22
C CYS A 15 -4.14 -5.23 3.15
N LEU A 16 -3.56 -5.86 4.18
CA LEU A 16 -2.14 -6.23 4.21
C LEU A 16 -1.76 -7.30 3.16
N TRP A 17 -2.71 -8.07 2.62
CA TRP A 17 -2.43 -9.04 1.54
C TRP A 17 -1.94 -8.37 0.26
N TYR A 18 -2.37 -7.13 0.03
CA TYR A 18 -1.94 -6.33 -1.11
C TYR A 18 -0.69 -5.51 -0.81
N LEU A 19 -0.28 -5.41 0.45
CA LEU A 19 0.89 -4.63 0.84
C LEU A 19 2.17 -5.40 0.50
N ASN A 20 2.90 -4.88 -0.47
CA ASN A 20 4.22 -5.35 -0.84
C ASN A 20 5.05 -4.18 -1.39
N GLU A 21 6.32 -4.41 -1.66
CA GLU A 21 7.22 -3.36 -2.14
C GLU A 21 6.75 -2.73 -3.45
N GLU A 22 6.19 -3.52 -4.38
CA GLU A 22 5.73 -3.05 -5.67
C GLU A 22 4.48 -2.18 -5.53
N SER A 23 3.45 -2.63 -4.80
CA SER A 23 2.19 -1.90 -4.62
C SER A 23 2.34 -0.63 -3.79
N SER A 24 3.26 -0.62 -2.81
CA SER A 24 3.55 0.55 -1.97
C SER A 24 4.03 1.75 -2.80
N THR A 25 4.67 1.48 -3.95
CA THR A 25 5.10 2.51 -4.92
C THR A 25 3.96 3.40 -5.39
N LEU A 26 2.74 2.86 -5.49
CA LEU A 26 1.58 3.60 -5.98
C LEU A 26 1.21 4.79 -5.05
N ALA A 27 1.68 4.77 -3.81
CA ALA A 27 1.50 5.86 -2.85
C ALA A 27 2.05 7.22 -3.34
N ILE A 28 3.01 7.23 -4.28
CA ILE A 28 3.52 8.48 -4.85
C ILE A 28 2.45 9.26 -5.63
N PHE A 29 1.47 8.56 -6.20
CA PHE A 29 0.37 9.15 -6.97
C PHE A 29 -0.89 9.40 -6.13
N ASP A 30 -0.90 8.98 -4.86
CA ASP A 30 -1.99 9.28 -3.94
C ASP A 30 -1.92 10.76 -3.51
N LYS A 31 -3.07 11.43 -3.56
CA LYS A 31 -3.26 12.82 -3.12
C LYS A 31 -3.24 12.96 -1.59
N ASN A 32 -3.53 11.88 -0.86
CA ASN A 32 -3.57 11.87 0.60
C ASN A 32 -2.18 11.71 1.23
N VAL A 33 -1.20 11.25 0.44
CA VAL A 33 0.19 11.13 0.90
C VAL A 33 0.84 12.51 0.84
N ASN A 34 1.30 13.00 1.98
CA ASN A 34 1.91 14.33 2.06
C ASN A 34 3.28 14.37 1.35
N ILE A 35 3.71 15.58 1.01
CA ILE A 35 4.98 15.83 0.30
C ILE A 35 6.19 15.28 1.05
N ALA A 36 6.22 15.36 2.39
CA ALA A 36 7.34 14.86 3.18
C ALA A 36 7.49 13.34 3.08
N SER A 37 6.38 12.60 3.11
CA SER A 37 6.36 11.15 2.85
C SER A 37 6.81 10.86 1.42
N LYS A 38 6.33 11.61 0.41
CA LYS A 38 6.79 11.44 -0.99
C LYS A 38 8.30 11.64 -1.14
N LYS A 39 8.89 12.62 -0.45
CA LYS A 39 10.34 12.83 -0.40
C LYS A 39 11.07 11.62 0.19
N ARG A 40 10.58 11.08 1.32
CA ARG A 40 11.14 9.86 1.95
C ARG A 40 11.05 8.64 1.03
N ILE A 41 9.95 8.46 0.32
CA ILE A 41 9.78 7.40 -0.68
C ILE A 41 10.88 7.51 -1.76
N ILE A 42 11.14 8.71 -2.29
CA ILE A 42 12.19 8.93 -3.31
C ILE A 42 13.58 8.67 -2.76
N GLU A 43 13.86 9.09 -1.53
CA GLU A 43 15.12 8.75 -0.86
C GLU A 43 15.31 7.25 -0.72
N ASN A 44 14.25 6.53 -0.34
CA ASN A 44 14.28 5.08 -0.19
C ASN A 44 14.47 4.36 -1.54
N PHE A 45 13.95 4.90 -2.65
CA PHE A 45 14.31 4.38 -3.98
C PHE A 45 15.82 4.44 -4.23
N LYS A 46 16.53 5.44 -3.71
CA LYS A 46 17.98 5.62 -3.99
C LYS A 46 18.88 4.76 -3.10
N ARG A 47 18.37 4.22 -1.99
CA ARG A 47 19.16 3.38 -1.08
C ARG A 47 19.36 2.00 -1.71
N GLU A 48 20.59 1.48 -1.67
CA GLU A 48 20.84 0.07 -1.99
C GLU A 48 20.17 -0.79 -0.90
N ASN A 49 19.30 -1.71 -1.33
CA ASN A 49 18.50 -2.52 -0.41
C ASN A 49 19.41 -3.45 0.41
N LEU A 50 19.52 -3.22 1.73
CA LEU A 50 19.82 -4.29 2.67
C LEU A 50 18.59 -5.21 2.70
N HIS A 51 18.70 -6.36 2.03
CA HIS A 51 17.76 -7.48 1.98
C HIS A 51 16.42 -7.31 2.72
N THR A 52 15.30 -7.42 2.01
CA THR A 52 14.34 -8.50 2.33
C THR A 52 13.31 -8.68 1.22
N GLU A 53 13.39 -9.80 0.49
CA GLU A 53 12.22 -10.33 -0.20
C GLU A 53 11.15 -10.66 0.82
N ARG A 54 10.10 -9.86 0.91
CA ARG A 54 8.92 -10.26 1.67
C ARG A 54 7.67 -9.81 0.92
N LYS A 55 7.02 -10.77 0.24
CA LYS A 55 5.56 -10.84 0.42
C LYS A 55 5.35 -10.70 1.93
N CYS A 56 4.53 -9.74 2.37
CA CYS A 56 4.21 -9.59 3.78
C CYS A 56 3.38 -10.82 4.18
N ILE A 57 4.03 -11.96 4.40
CA ILE A 57 3.45 -13.11 5.06
C ILE A 57 3.58 -12.78 6.54
N VAL A 58 2.60 -12.03 7.01
CA VAL A 58 2.57 -11.51 8.38
C VAL A 58 2.07 -12.62 9.27
N GLN A 59 2.91 -13.09 10.19
CA GLN A 59 2.41 -13.93 11.26
C GLN A 59 1.53 -13.07 12.20
N PRO A 60 0.46 -13.60 12.83
CA PRO A 60 -0.46 -12.79 13.63
C PRO A 60 0.21 -11.93 14.71
N ASN A 61 1.34 -12.40 15.26
CA ASN A 61 2.16 -11.70 16.25
C ASN A 61 3.00 -10.54 15.69
N GLU A 62 3.18 -10.45 14.38
CA GLU A 62 3.95 -9.40 13.69
C GLU A 62 3.06 -8.24 13.19
N VAL A 63 1.73 -8.42 13.21
CA VAL A 63 0.75 -7.39 12.80
C VAL A 63 0.95 -6.07 13.56
N PRO A 64 1.18 -6.05 14.90
CA PRO A 64 1.42 -4.80 15.61
C PRO A 64 2.66 -4.05 15.11
N LEU A 65 3.75 -4.76 14.80
CA LEU A 65 4.99 -4.18 14.28
C LEU A 65 4.81 -3.56 12.88
N LEU A 66 3.88 -4.10 12.08
CA LEU A 66 3.55 -3.52 10.78
C LEU A 66 2.66 -2.29 10.89
N LEU A 67 1.81 -2.21 11.92
CA LEU A 67 0.98 -1.03 12.16
C LEU A 67 1.79 0.20 12.60
N GLU A 68 2.99 -0.03 13.15
CA GLU A 68 3.94 1.04 13.50
C GLU A 68 4.72 1.58 12.30
N LYS A 69 4.75 0.84 11.17
CA LYS A 69 5.48 1.23 9.97
C LYS A 69 4.70 2.21 9.09
N ALA A 70 5.42 3.15 8.50
CA ALA A 70 4.88 4.06 7.49
C ALA A 70 5.02 3.46 6.08
N ILE A 71 4.29 4.01 5.11
CA ILE A 71 4.28 3.49 3.73
C ILE A 71 5.68 3.54 3.09
N GLU A 72 6.46 4.58 3.41
CA GLU A 72 7.84 4.73 2.99
C GLU A 72 8.75 3.59 3.46
N ASP A 73 8.44 2.91 4.57
CA ASP A 73 9.24 1.80 5.11
C ASP A 73 9.12 0.52 4.27
N PHE A 74 8.15 0.47 3.36
CA PHE A 74 7.93 -0.64 2.43
C PHE A 74 8.52 -0.36 1.04
N ILE A 75 9.21 0.77 0.86
CA ILE A 75 9.80 1.17 -0.41
C ILE A 75 11.23 0.65 -0.53
N SER A 76 11.54 0.10 -1.70
CA SER A 76 12.85 -0.45 -2.04
C SER A 76 13.19 -0.14 -3.51
N GLN A 77 14.41 -0.41 -3.97
CA GLN A 77 14.70 -0.34 -5.42
C GLN A 77 13.79 -1.26 -6.27
N LYS A 78 13.31 -2.39 -5.74
CA LYS A 78 12.40 -3.30 -6.44
C LYS A 78 11.02 -2.68 -6.68
N SER A 79 10.60 -1.72 -5.84
CA SER A 79 9.37 -0.95 -6.01
C SER A 79 9.26 -0.31 -7.40
N LEU A 80 10.40 0.13 -7.97
CA LEU A 80 10.45 0.72 -9.32
C LEU A 80 10.07 -0.27 -10.43
N ASN A 81 10.13 -1.58 -10.19
CA ASN A 81 9.75 -2.58 -11.20
C ASN A 81 8.29 -2.47 -11.59
N LEU A 82 7.40 -2.11 -10.66
CA LEU A 82 5.99 -1.90 -10.98
C LEU A 82 5.82 -0.72 -11.95
N LEU A 83 6.50 0.40 -11.68
CA LEU A 83 6.44 1.57 -12.57
C LEU A 83 6.93 1.22 -13.97
N LYS A 84 8.04 0.48 -14.08
CA LYS A 84 8.55 -0.02 -15.36
C LYS A 84 7.56 -0.94 -16.08
N LYS A 85 6.93 -1.89 -15.37
CA LYS A 85 5.91 -2.80 -15.92
C LYS A 85 4.67 -2.05 -16.43
N LEU A 86 4.30 -0.96 -15.77
CA LEU A 86 3.20 -0.09 -16.17
C LEU A 86 3.59 0.93 -17.25
N ASN A 87 4.83 0.87 -17.76
CA ASN A 87 5.38 1.81 -18.72
C ASN A 87 5.29 3.28 -18.26
N ILE A 88 5.45 3.49 -16.95
CA ILE A 88 5.47 4.81 -16.32
C ILE A 88 6.89 5.37 -16.46
N ASP A 89 7.00 6.59 -16.99
CA ASP A 89 8.26 7.32 -17.00
C ASP A 89 8.63 7.71 -15.57
N ILE A 90 9.84 7.35 -15.14
CA ILE A 90 10.34 7.60 -13.78
C ILE A 90 11.25 8.83 -13.70
N SER A 91 11.42 9.57 -14.79
CA SER A 91 12.29 10.76 -14.85
C SER A 91 11.89 11.82 -13.81
N PHE A 92 10.59 11.95 -13.53
CA PHE A 92 10.04 12.86 -12.51
C PHE A 92 10.49 12.55 -11.08
N LEU A 93 11.02 11.34 -10.80
CA LEU A 93 11.58 11.01 -9.48
C LEU A 93 12.88 11.78 -9.18
N ASN A 94 13.48 12.42 -10.18
CA ASN A 94 14.68 13.23 -10.02
C ASN A 94 14.39 14.70 -9.64
N ILE A 95 13.14 15.13 -9.71
CA ILE A 95 12.70 16.47 -9.30
C ILE A 95 11.95 16.39 -7.96
N SER A 96 11.91 17.52 -7.25
CA SER A 96 11.21 17.57 -5.95
C SER A 96 9.70 17.34 -6.13
N PRO A 97 9.03 16.59 -5.22
CA PRO A 97 7.57 16.43 -5.26
C PRO A 97 6.77 17.73 -5.23
N ASP A 98 7.37 18.82 -4.76
CA ASP A 98 6.76 20.17 -4.77
C ASP A 98 6.54 20.72 -6.20
N LEU A 99 7.20 20.13 -7.22
CA LEU A 99 7.15 20.58 -8.62
C LEU A 99 6.42 19.60 -9.54
N TRP A 100 5.93 18.48 -9.00
CA TRP A 100 5.30 17.42 -9.77
C TRP A 100 3.97 17.83 -10.41
N ASP A 101 3.31 18.85 -9.89
CA ASP A 101 2.09 19.43 -10.46
C ASP A 101 2.33 20.14 -11.80
N ARG A 102 3.58 20.47 -12.11
CA ARG A 102 4.01 21.20 -13.32
C ARG A 102 4.90 20.36 -14.24
N ASP A 103 5.16 19.12 -13.88
CA ASP A 103 6.04 18.23 -14.62
C ASP A 103 5.22 17.34 -15.56
N ASP A 104 5.49 17.43 -16.85
CA ASP A 104 4.75 16.69 -17.88
C ASP A 104 4.88 15.17 -17.72
N SER A 105 6.03 14.68 -17.24
CA SER A 105 6.26 13.25 -17.03
C SER A 105 5.42 12.73 -15.86
N HIS A 106 5.40 13.47 -14.75
CA HIS A 106 4.54 13.16 -13.60
C HIS A 106 3.06 13.25 -13.97
N LEU A 107 2.62 14.29 -14.69
CA LEU A 107 1.21 14.44 -15.08
C LEU A 107 0.71 13.27 -15.95
N LYS A 108 1.52 12.84 -16.94
CA LYS A 108 1.21 11.66 -17.75
C LYS A 108 1.19 10.37 -16.91
N SER A 109 2.14 10.25 -15.99
CA SER A 109 2.22 9.09 -15.08
C SER A 109 1.01 9.02 -14.14
N GLN A 110 0.55 10.17 -13.65
CA GLN A 110 -0.65 10.31 -12.84
C GLN A 110 -1.92 9.92 -13.62
N GLU A 111 -2.01 10.27 -14.90
CA GLU A 111 -3.10 9.86 -15.78
C GLU A 111 -3.13 8.34 -15.98
N ILE A 112 -1.97 7.70 -16.23
CA ILE A 112 -1.87 6.24 -16.31
C ILE A 112 -2.37 5.61 -15.01
N PHE A 113 -1.93 6.12 -13.86
CA PHE A 113 -2.35 5.63 -12.55
C PHE A 113 -3.86 5.77 -12.32
N GLN A 114 -4.46 6.90 -12.66
CA GLN A 114 -5.92 7.13 -12.52
C GLN A 114 -6.76 6.21 -13.41
N ASN A 115 -6.21 5.78 -14.55
CA ASN A 115 -6.85 4.85 -15.47
C ASN A 115 -6.59 3.37 -15.13
N LEU A 116 -5.81 3.05 -14.09
CA LEU A 116 -5.65 1.68 -13.63
C LEU A 116 -7.00 1.15 -13.12
N ARG A 117 -7.55 0.17 -13.84
CA ARG A 117 -8.77 -0.52 -13.44
C ARG A 117 -8.48 -1.46 -12.27
N VAL A 118 -8.60 -0.95 -11.04
CA VAL A 118 -8.54 -1.78 -9.84
C VAL A 118 -9.88 -2.50 -9.66
N VAL A 119 -9.93 -3.78 -10.01
CA VAL A 119 -11.13 -4.61 -9.81
C VAL A 119 -11.18 -5.04 -8.34
N ASN A 120 -11.63 -4.13 -7.47
CA ASN A 120 -11.71 -4.39 -6.03
C ASN A 120 -13.03 -5.07 -5.61
N ASP A 121 -14.05 -5.07 -6.48
CA ASP A 121 -15.42 -5.53 -6.15
C ASP A 121 -15.46 -6.99 -5.66
N THR A 122 -14.71 -7.90 -6.28
CA THR A 122 -14.66 -9.31 -5.85
C THR A 122 -13.98 -9.48 -4.49
N ALA A 123 -12.92 -8.71 -4.21
CA ALA A 123 -12.22 -8.78 -2.93
C ALA A 123 -13.05 -8.13 -1.80
N GLU A 124 -13.67 -6.98 -2.08
CA GLU A 124 -14.58 -6.30 -1.15
C GLU A 124 -15.80 -7.17 -0.80
N ARG A 125 -16.39 -7.88 -1.77
CA ARG A 125 -17.45 -8.87 -1.53
C ARG A 125 -16.95 -10.04 -0.68
N GLY A 126 -15.74 -10.53 -0.93
CA GLY A 126 -15.13 -11.59 -0.12
C GLY A 126 -14.94 -11.18 1.34
N VAL A 127 -14.44 -9.96 1.58
CA VAL A 127 -14.29 -9.41 2.94
C VAL A 127 -15.65 -9.25 3.61
N LYS A 128 -16.65 -8.71 2.90
CA LYS A 128 -18.01 -8.54 3.42
C LYS A 128 -18.63 -9.88 3.80
N LEU A 129 -18.49 -10.90 2.95
CA LEU A 129 -18.98 -12.25 3.23
C LEU A 129 -18.35 -12.84 4.50
N MET A 130 -17.02 -12.71 4.66
CA MET A 130 -16.32 -13.20 5.85
C MET A 130 -16.72 -12.43 7.12
N GLN A 131 -16.92 -11.11 7.02
CA GLN A 131 -17.40 -10.28 8.13
C GLN A 131 -18.81 -10.69 8.56
N ASP A 132 -19.71 -10.87 7.60
CA ASP A 132 -21.09 -11.27 7.86
C ASP A 132 -21.14 -12.69 8.44
N PHE A 133 -20.33 -13.62 7.92
CA PHE A 133 -20.22 -14.98 8.45
C PHE A 133 -19.69 -15.03 9.88
N ASN A 134 -18.62 -14.30 10.19
CA ASN A 134 -18.07 -14.24 11.55
C ASN A 134 -19.06 -13.60 12.54
N GLY A 135 -19.84 -12.60 12.11
CA GLY A 135 -20.89 -12.00 12.93
C GLY A 135 -22.09 -12.92 13.20
N LEU A 136 -22.31 -13.94 12.36
CA LEU A 136 -23.35 -14.96 12.55
C LEU A 136 -22.90 -16.11 13.46
N LEU A 137 -21.60 -16.38 13.57
CA LEU A 137 -21.06 -17.45 14.42
C LEU A 137 -20.85 -17.02 15.89
N THR A 138 -20.77 -15.72 16.18
CA THR A 138 -20.70 -15.20 17.56
C THR A 138 -22.09 -15.07 18.20
N VAL A 139 -22.93 -16.09 18.08
CA VAL A 139 -24.06 -16.25 18.98
C VAL A 139 -23.45 -16.80 20.27
N ASP A 140 -23.51 -16.03 21.36
CA ASP A 140 -23.13 -16.49 22.70
C ASP A 140 -23.82 -17.84 22.97
N GLU A 141 -23.04 -18.92 23.04
CA GLU A 141 -23.50 -20.14 23.70
C GLU A 141 -23.55 -19.83 25.20
N GLU A 142 -24.76 -19.76 25.77
CA GLU A 142 -25.03 -19.64 27.21
C GLU A 142 -24.40 -20.79 28.02
#